data_AF-A0A534TSY8-F1
#
_entry.id   AF-A0A534TSY8-F1
#
_cell.length_a   1.000
_cell.length_b   1.000
_cell.length_c   1.000
_cell.angle_alpha   90.00
_cell.angle_beta   90.00
_cell.angle_gamma   90.00
#
_symmetry.space_group_name_H-M   'P 1'
#
loop_
_entity.id
_entity.type
_entity.pdbx_description
1 polymer ?
#
loop_
_entity_poly.entity_id
_entity_poly.type
_entity_poly.pdbx_seq_one_letter_code
_entity_poly.pdbx_strand_id
1 'polypeptide(L)'
;MRLVCFGDIHMAFQAIERLGPTLREADWAVLTGDLTYFGDPPDAFRVVDAVREFCPRVLAVTGNLDMPSVIHAFHAAGISLHGEGRRFGPLGVFGCGGSNVTPMDTPTELTEEELRAVLESGHRVVADAPRRLMVCHTPPYDTRLDRLMNGQPVGSPAVRTFIETHQPHLALVGHIHEGRGMDRIGRTVVLNAGALRDGGYVVVEDDDRGLTAELRNFRRAAD
;
A
#
# COMPACT_ATOMS: atom_id res chain seq x y z
N MET A 1 -7.62 3.85 -16.45
CA MET A 1 -6.62 2.91 -15.92
C MET A 1 -7.11 2.43 -14.58
N ARG A 2 -7.14 1.11 -14.40
CA ARG A 2 -7.66 0.46 -13.19
C ARG A 2 -6.52 -0.20 -12.42
N LEU A 3 -6.41 0.13 -11.14
CA LEU A 3 -5.49 -0.52 -10.21
C LEU A 3 -6.29 -1.25 -9.13
N VAL A 4 -5.85 -2.46 -8.80
CA VAL A 4 -6.37 -3.21 -7.65
C VAL A 4 -5.29 -3.25 -6.59
N CYS A 5 -5.57 -2.61 -5.45
CA CYS A 5 -4.59 -2.36 -4.40
C CYS A 5 -4.98 -3.11 -3.12
N PHE A 6 -4.04 -3.83 -2.52
CA PHE A 6 -4.27 -4.62 -1.32
C PHE A 6 -2.94 -4.94 -0.64
N GLY A 7 -2.96 -5.21 0.65
CA GLY A 7 -1.77 -5.54 1.44
C GLY A 7 -2.16 -6.39 2.63
N ASP A 8 -1.28 -6.46 3.62
CA ASP A 8 -1.49 -7.26 4.82
C ASP A 8 -1.90 -8.70 4.40
N ILE A 9 -1.15 -9.21 3.41
CA ILE A 9 -1.44 -10.42 2.66
C ILE A 9 -1.07 -11.63 3.50
N HIS A 10 0.10 -11.58 4.15
CA HIS A 10 0.63 -12.64 5.00
C HIS A 10 0.48 -14.05 4.41
N MET A 11 0.95 -14.25 3.19
CA MET A 11 0.89 -15.54 2.48
C MET A 11 -0.55 -16.10 2.30
N ALA A 12 -1.60 -15.26 2.34
CA ALA A 12 -2.99 -15.69 2.16
C ALA A 12 -3.32 -16.03 0.69
N PHE A 13 -2.69 -17.07 0.15
CA PHE A 13 -2.83 -17.49 -1.26
C PHE A 13 -4.29 -17.73 -1.68
N GLN A 14 -5.10 -18.35 -0.81
CA GLN A 14 -6.53 -18.54 -1.08
C GLN A 14 -7.29 -17.21 -1.24
N ALA A 15 -6.88 -16.17 -0.53
CA ALA A 15 -7.50 -14.84 -0.66
C ALA A 15 -7.08 -14.17 -1.97
N ILE A 16 -5.85 -14.40 -2.45
CA ILE A 16 -5.39 -13.98 -3.78
C ILE A 16 -6.23 -14.66 -4.87
N GLU A 17 -6.42 -15.98 -4.79
CA GLU A 17 -7.27 -16.74 -5.74
C GLU A 17 -8.70 -16.20 -5.78
N ARG A 18 -9.29 -15.92 -4.61
CA ARG A 18 -10.63 -15.32 -4.50
C ARG A 18 -10.71 -13.93 -5.11
N LEU A 19 -9.64 -13.13 -5.03
CA LEU A 19 -9.54 -11.82 -5.67
C LEU A 19 -9.25 -11.93 -7.19
N GLY A 20 -8.83 -13.09 -7.66
CA GLY A 20 -8.42 -13.38 -9.03
C GLY A 20 -9.34 -12.83 -10.13
N PRO A 21 -10.68 -13.01 -10.07
CA PRO A 21 -11.58 -12.41 -11.05
C PRO A 21 -11.44 -10.88 -11.16
N THR A 22 -11.33 -10.18 -10.03
CA THR A 22 -11.13 -8.73 -9.98
C THR A 22 -9.74 -8.33 -10.49
N LEU A 23 -8.71 -9.12 -10.17
CA LEU A 23 -7.33 -8.88 -10.63
C LEU A 23 -7.20 -8.98 -12.15
N ARG A 24 -7.92 -9.91 -12.80
CA ARG A 24 -7.92 -10.06 -14.27
C ARG A 24 -8.47 -8.84 -15.01
N GLU A 25 -9.29 -8.03 -14.35
CA GLU A 25 -9.82 -6.78 -14.90
C GLU A 25 -8.87 -5.59 -14.69
N ALA A 26 -7.80 -5.75 -13.89
CA ALA A 26 -6.91 -4.66 -13.52
C ALA A 26 -5.78 -4.48 -14.54
N ASP A 27 -5.41 -3.22 -14.79
CA ASP A 27 -4.19 -2.89 -15.53
C ASP A 27 -2.93 -3.14 -14.68
N TRP A 28 -3.06 -2.95 -13.36
CA TRP A 28 -2.01 -3.14 -12.38
C TRP A 28 -2.57 -3.68 -11.05
N ALA A 29 -1.83 -4.60 -10.44
CA ALA A 29 -1.95 -4.89 -9.02
C ALA A 29 -0.93 -4.07 -8.22
N VAL A 30 -1.34 -3.52 -7.08
CA VAL A 30 -0.47 -2.72 -6.20
C VAL A 30 -0.48 -3.33 -4.80
N LEU A 31 0.66 -3.88 -4.38
CA LEU A 31 0.80 -4.50 -3.07
C LEU A 31 1.23 -3.46 -2.03
N THR A 32 0.42 -3.27 -0.98
CA THR A 32 0.60 -2.21 0.02
C THR A 32 1.37 -2.66 1.27
N GLY A 33 2.14 -3.74 1.17
CA GLY A 33 3.00 -4.27 2.23
C GLY A 33 2.47 -5.51 2.94
N ASP A 34 3.29 -6.04 3.83
CA ASP A 34 3.10 -7.27 4.62
C ASP A 34 2.69 -8.45 3.73
N LEU A 35 3.56 -8.75 2.76
CA LEU A 35 3.35 -9.89 1.87
C LEU A 35 3.50 -11.20 2.64
N THR A 36 4.47 -11.24 3.55
CA THR A 36 4.87 -12.41 4.31
C THR A 36 4.60 -12.23 5.82
N TYR A 37 4.98 -13.22 6.64
CA TYR A 37 4.95 -13.09 8.10
C TYR A 37 6.28 -12.60 8.67
N PHE A 38 7.41 -13.12 8.15
CA PHE A 38 8.80 -12.80 8.49
C PHE A 38 9.70 -13.31 7.34
N GLY A 39 9.22 -13.20 6.10
CA GLY A 39 9.75 -13.92 4.94
C GLY A 39 10.84 -13.16 4.19
N ASP A 40 11.71 -13.92 3.54
CA ASP A 40 12.80 -13.43 2.71
C ASP A 40 12.34 -13.26 1.24
N PRO A 41 13.22 -12.84 0.30
CA PRO A 41 12.81 -12.60 -1.09
C PRO A 41 12.13 -13.80 -1.77
N PRO A 42 12.61 -15.06 -1.65
CA PRO A 42 11.86 -16.23 -2.11
C PRO A 42 10.40 -16.27 -1.67
N ASP A 43 10.10 -16.05 -0.40
CA ASP A 43 8.72 -16.05 0.10
C ASP A 43 7.90 -14.87 -0.44
N ALA A 44 8.48 -13.67 -0.47
CA ALA A 44 7.81 -12.50 -1.03
C ALA A 44 7.49 -12.69 -2.53
N PHE A 45 8.40 -13.30 -3.30
CA PHE A 45 8.15 -13.57 -4.72
C PHE A 45 7.11 -14.66 -4.95
N ARG A 46 6.93 -15.64 -4.05
CA ARG A 46 5.79 -16.57 -4.13
C ARG A 46 4.46 -15.82 -4.10
N VAL A 47 4.33 -14.80 -3.26
CA VAL A 47 3.12 -13.95 -3.20
C VAL A 47 2.98 -13.14 -4.48
N VAL A 48 4.05 -12.47 -4.93
CA VAL A 48 4.05 -11.69 -6.18
C VAL A 48 3.66 -12.56 -7.38
N ASP A 49 4.21 -13.76 -7.49
CA ASP A 49 3.97 -14.66 -8.61
C ASP A 49 2.54 -15.22 -8.58
N ALA A 50 1.99 -15.53 -7.40
CA ALA A 50 0.58 -15.88 -7.26
C ALA A 50 -0.36 -14.75 -7.72
N VAL A 51 0.01 -13.48 -7.49
CA VAL A 51 -0.75 -12.33 -8.01
C VAL A 51 -0.59 -12.22 -9.54
N ARG A 52 0.62 -12.46 -10.06
CA ARG A 52 0.93 -12.38 -11.49
C ARG A 52 0.18 -13.39 -12.35
N GLU A 53 -0.26 -14.51 -11.78
CA GLU A 53 -1.16 -15.45 -12.46
C GLU A 53 -2.47 -14.80 -12.91
N PHE A 54 -2.94 -13.75 -12.21
CA PHE A 54 -4.16 -13.03 -12.53
C PHE A 54 -3.90 -11.64 -13.13
N CYS A 55 -2.87 -10.93 -12.68
CA CYS A 55 -2.49 -9.61 -13.16
C CYS A 55 -0.96 -9.52 -13.33
N PRO A 56 -0.42 -9.63 -14.57
CA PRO A 56 1.03 -9.71 -14.80
C PRO A 56 1.83 -8.48 -14.35
N ARG A 57 1.17 -7.33 -14.23
CA ARG A 57 1.79 -6.05 -13.91
C ARG A 57 1.58 -5.75 -12.43
N VAL A 58 2.67 -5.83 -11.65
CA VAL A 58 2.65 -5.65 -10.20
C VAL A 58 3.59 -4.49 -9.82
N LEU A 59 3.13 -3.64 -8.93
CA LEU A 59 3.94 -2.73 -8.14
C LEU A 59 3.80 -3.10 -6.67
N ALA A 60 4.83 -2.87 -5.86
CA ALA A 60 4.81 -3.26 -4.46
C ALA A 60 5.63 -2.33 -3.57
N VAL A 61 5.15 -2.13 -2.35
CA VAL A 61 6.00 -1.81 -1.20
C VAL A 61 6.04 -3.01 -0.27
N THR A 62 7.08 -3.13 0.54
CA THR A 62 7.13 -4.08 1.66
C THR A 62 6.32 -3.56 2.84
N GLY A 63 5.92 -4.44 3.75
CA GLY A 63 5.50 -4.02 5.08
C GLY A 63 6.62 -4.19 6.10
N ASN A 64 6.29 -4.06 7.38
CA ASN A 64 7.27 -4.16 8.47
C ASN A 64 7.63 -5.61 8.79
N LEU A 65 6.76 -6.56 8.44
CA LEU A 65 6.99 -7.99 8.60
C LEU A 65 7.82 -8.63 7.48
N ASP A 66 7.95 -7.98 6.33
CA ASP A 66 8.83 -8.46 5.26
C ASP A 66 10.29 -8.14 5.60
N MET A 67 11.22 -9.05 5.29
CA MET A 67 12.65 -8.82 5.56
C MET A 67 13.20 -7.63 4.75
N PRO A 68 14.16 -6.84 5.26
CA PRO A 68 14.75 -5.71 4.53
C PRO A 68 15.33 -6.08 3.15
N SER A 69 15.84 -7.31 3.01
CA SER A 69 16.34 -7.83 1.73
C SER A 69 15.26 -7.90 0.63
N VAL A 70 13.98 -7.96 0.99
CA VAL A 70 12.85 -7.94 0.04
C VAL A 70 12.76 -6.59 -0.68
N ILE A 71 13.07 -5.46 0.00
CA ILE A 71 13.11 -4.14 -0.62
C ILE A 71 14.08 -4.17 -1.82
N HIS A 72 15.32 -4.60 -1.58
CA HIS A 72 16.34 -4.69 -2.63
C HIS A 72 15.93 -5.62 -3.77
N ALA A 73 15.29 -6.75 -3.46
CA ALA A 73 14.84 -7.70 -4.45
C ALA A 73 13.70 -7.12 -5.33
N PHE A 74 12.79 -6.34 -4.74
CA PHE A 74 11.76 -5.62 -5.49
C PHE A 74 12.32 -4.51 -6.38
N HIS A 75 13.38 -3.82 -5.93
CA HIS A 75 14.10 -2.86 -6.78
C HIS A 75 14.76 -3.57 -7.97
N ALA A 76 15.47 -4.67 -7.73
CA ALA A 76 16.13 -5.44 -8.78
C ALA A 76 15.13 -6.00 -9.81
N ALA A 77 13.92 -6.37 -9.38
CA ALA A 77 12.83 -6.82 -10.25
C ALA A 77 12.03 -5.67 -10.90
N GLY A 78 12.33 -4.40 -10.58
CA GLY A 78 11.66 -3.23 -11.14
C GLY A 78 10.23 -2.96 -10.62
N ILE A 79 9.78 -3.68 -9.59
CA ILE A 79 8.42 -3.57 -9.05
C ILE A 79 8.31 -2.68 -7.81
N SER A 80 9.44 -2.29 -7.20
CA SER A 80 9.44 -1.48 -5.98
C SER A 80 8.81 -0.09 -6.18
N LEU A 81 8.03 0.33 -5.19
CA LEU A 81 7.62 1.72 -4.98
C LEU A 81 8.33 2.36 -3.78
N HIS A 82 9.10 1.60 -2.98
CA HIS A 82 9.80 2.13 -1.81
C HIS A 82 10.87 3.14 -2.26
N GLY A 83 10.63 4.43 -2.00
CA GLY A 83 11.56 5.50 -2.39
C GLY A 83 11.56 5.81 -3.89
N GLU A 84 10.64 5.22 -4.64
CA GLU A 84 10.52 5.34 -6.09
C GLU A 84 9.17 5.92 -6.51
N GLY A 85 9.15 6.48 -7.72
CA GLY A 85 7.95 6.94 -8.40
C GLY A 85 7.78 6.28 -9.77
N ARG A 86 6.53 6.17 -10.23
CA ARG A 86 6.13 5.66 -11.53
C ARG A 86 5.10 6.60 -12.13
N ARG A 87 5.24 6.92 -13.42
CA ARG A 87 4.30 7.78 -14.14
C ARG A 87 3.50 6.98 -15.17
N PHE A 88 2.19 7.15 -15.12
CA PHE A 88 1.21 6.54 -16.00
C PHE A 88 0.31 7.64 -16.57
N GLY A 89 0.74 8.28 -17.65
CA GLY A 89 0.05 9.44 -18.20
C GLY A 89 -0.09 10.57 -17.16
N PRO A 90 -1.31 10.97 -16.76
CA PRO A 90 -1.53 12.01 -15.75
C PRO A 90 -1.37 11.52 -14.30
N LEU A 91 -1.31 10.20 -14.07
CA LEU A 91 -1.15 9.63 -12.72
C LEU A 91 0.32 9.39 -12.39
N GLY A 92 0.75 9.93 -11.26
CA GLY A 92 1.97 9.56 -10.56
C GLY A 92 1.68 8.60 -9.41
N VAL A 93 2.39 7.50 -9.31
CA VAL A 93 2.33 6.54 -8.19
C VAL A 93 3.69 6.48 -7.51
N PHE A 94 3.73 6.58 -6.19
CA PHE A 94 4.98 6.55 -5.41
C PHE A 94 4.72 5.98 -4.02
N GLY A 95 5.76 5.58 -3.29
CA GLY A 95 5.52 4.95 -1.99
C GLY A 95 6.68 4.80 -1.01
N CYS A 96 6.33 4.20 0.13
CA CYS A 96 7.24 3.85 1.21
C CYS A 96 6.75 2.56 1.89
N GLY A 97 7.60 1.53 1.87
CA GLY A 97 7.38 0.29 2.64
C GLY A 97 7.85 0.39 4.08
N GLY A 98 7.66 -0.68 4.85
CA GLY A 98 8.02 -0.76 6.27
C GLY A 98 7.02 -0.06 7.20
N SER A 99 7.36 0.04 8.49
CA SER A 99 6.63 0.84 9.48
C SER A 99 7.54 1.86 10.16
N ASN A 100 6.94 2.79 10.90
CA ASN A 100 7.68 3.47 11.97
C ASN A 100 8.16 2.47 13.02
N VAL A 101 9.13 2.88 13.84
CA VAL A 101 9.62 2.06 14.96
C VAL A 101 8.47 1.67 15.87
N THR A 102 8.32 0.37 16.12
CA THR A 102 7.27 -0.20 16.95
C THR A 102 7.85 -0.83 18.21
N PRO A 103 7.05 -1.05 19.27
CA PRO A 103 7.48 -1.85 20.41
C PRO A 103 7.74 -3.33 20.09
N MET A 104 7.38 -3.80 18.89
CA MET A 104 7.41 -5.20 18.48
C MET A 104 8.73 -5.63 17.83
N ASP A 105 9.64 -4.69 17.56
CA ASP A 105 10.97 -4.94 16.96
C ASP A 105 10.87 -5.78 15.67
N THR A 106 10.07 -5.28 14.73
CA THR A 106 9.80 -5.97 13.46
C THR A 106 10.90 -5.76 12.43
N PRO A 107 11.07 -6.68 11.44
CA PRO A 107 12.24 -6.68 10.56
C PRO A 107 12.54 -5.37 9.81
N THR A 108 11.50 -4.67 9.35
CA THR A 108 11.65 -3.45 8.53
C THR A 108 10.95 -2.27 9.20
N GLU A 109 11.65 -1.67 10.15
CA GLU A 109 11.25 -0.45 10.83
C GLU A 109 12.16 0.71 10.46
N LEU A 110 11.56 1.89 10.32
CA LEU A 110 12.19 3.11 9.88
C LEU A 110 11.93 4.20 10.93
N THR A 111 12.93 5.03 11.17
CA THR A 111 12.72 6.26 11.92
C THR A 111 11.80 7.21 11.16
N GLU A 112 11.17 8.16 11.86
CA GLU A 112 10.36 9.21 11.24
C GLU A 112 11.14 10.01 10.19
N GLU A 113 12.44 10.20 10.39
CA GLU A 113 13.32 10.86 9.43
C GLU A 113 13.51 10.02 8.15
N GLU A 114 13.71 8.71 8.29
CA GLU A 114 13.86 7.80 7.17
C GLU A 114 12.55 7.65 6.38
N LEU A 115 11.41 7.48 7.05
CA LEU A 115 10.08 7.46 6.42
C LEU A 115 9.85 8.70 5.55
N ARG A 116 10.13 9.88 6.11
CA ARG A 116 10.06 11.14 5.38
C ARG A 116 11.00 11.14 4.18
N ALA A 117 12.26 10.75 4.36
CA ALA A 117 13.25 10.77 3.29
C ALA A 117 12.86 9.85 2.11
N VAL A 118 12.34 8.65 2.41
CA VAL A 118 11.87 7.69 1.40
C VAL A 118 10.67 8.27 0.64
N LEU A 119 9.66 8.81 1.34
CA LEU A 119 8.50 9.42 0.70
C LEU A 119 8.87 10.60 -0.20
N GLU A 120 9.75 11.49 0.28
CA GLU A 120 10.26 12.62 -0.51
C GLU A 120 11.03 12.17 -1.75
N SER A 121 11.80 11.07 -1.67
CA SER A 121 12.50 10.50 -2.81
C SER A 121 11.54 10.04 -3.90
N GLY A 122 10.54 9.24 -3.53
CA GLY A 122 9.55 8.72 -4.49
C GLY A 122 8.68 9.82 -5.08
N HIS A 123 8.24 10.77 -4.25
CA HIS A 123 7.40 11.89 -4.67
C HIS A 123 8.07 12.81 -5.67
N ARG A 124 9.36 13.11 -5.49
CA ARG A 124 10.12 14.00 -6.39
C ARG A 124 10.04 13.58 -7.86
N VAL A 125 9.97 12.27 -8.11
CA VAL A 125 9.87 11.69 -9.47
C VAL A 125 8.51 11.99 -10.13
N VAL A 126 7.47 12.19 -9.33
CA VAL A 126 6.08 12.36 -9.78
C VAL A 126 5.46 13.69 -9.31
N ALA A 127 6.29 14.64 -8.86
CA ALA A 127 5.83 15.86 -8.21
C ALA A 127 4.96 16.74 -9.13
N ASP A 128 5.25 16.73 -10.44
CA ASP A 128 4.53 17.45 -11.48
C ASP A 128 3.34 16.66 -12.07
N ALA A 129 3.11 15.42 -11.62
CA ALA A 129 1.97 14.64 -12.09
C ALA A 129 0.66 15.32 -11.64
N PRO A 130 -0.30 15.55 -12.57
CA PRO A 130 -1.58 16.17 -12.25
C PRO A 130 -2.34 15.43 -11.15
N ARG A 131 -2.19 14.11 -11.08
CA ARG A 131 -2.83 13.23 -10.09
C ARG A 131 -1.74 12.40 -9.43
N ARG A 132 -1.84 12.20 -8.12
CA ARG A 132 -0.81 11.52 -7.32
C ARG A 132 -1.45 10.52 -6.37
N LEU A 133 -1.02 9.27 -6.46
CA LEU A 133 -1.36 8.16 -5.59
C LEU A 133 -0.13 7.80 -4.75
N MET A 134 -0.25 7.98 -3.45
CA MET A 134 0.73 7.53 -2.47
C MET A 134 0.40 6.11 -2.02
N VAL A 135 1.40 5.24 -1.94
CA VAL A 135 1.27 3.87 -1.41
C VAL A 135 2.27 3.75 -0.26
N CYS A 136 1.79 3.78 0.98
CA CYS A 136 2.67 3.73 2.15
C CYS A 136 2.13 2.72 3.14
N HIS A 137 2.90 1.69 3.48
CA HIS A 137 2.40 0.66 4.39
C HIS A 137 2.02 1.25 5.76
N THR A 138 2.82 2.19 6.26
CA THR A 138 2.57 2.90 7.52
C THR A 138 1.39 3.89 7.41
N PRO A 139 0.37 3.82 8.29
CA PRO A 139 -0.69 4.81 8.31
C PRO A 139 -0.23 6.15 8.93
N PRO A 140 -0.83 7.28 8.52
CA PRO A 140 -0.59 8.58 9.14
C PRO A 140 -1.10 8.62 10.58
N TYR A 141 -0.35 9.28 11.46
CA TYR A 141 -0.74 9.51 12.85
C TYR A 141 -2.04 10.30 12.97
N ASP A 142 -2.80 9.96 14.02
CA ASP A 142 -4.02 10.63 14.46
C ASP A 142 -5.11 10.68 13.37
N THR A 143 -5.39 9.50 12.81
CA THR A 143 -6.54 9.23 11.93
C THR A 143 -7.39 8.11 12.51
N ARG A 144 -8.49 7.75 11.86
CA ARG A 144 -9.22 6.53 12.22
C ARG A 144 -8.49 5.25 11.81
N LEU A 145 -7.47 5.38 10.95
CA LEU A 145 -6.79 4.26 10.30
C LEU A 145 -5.56 3.76 11.07
N ASP A 146 -5.16 4.47 12.13
CA ASP A 146 -3.99 4.13 12.96
C ASP A 146 -4.38 3.83 14.42
N ARG A 147 -5.63 3.45 14.67
CA ARG A 147 -6.14 3.14 16.01
C ARG A 147 -6.05 1.64 16.27
N LEU A 148 -5.35 1.26 17.33
CA LEU A 148 -5.45 -0.09 17.89
C LEU A 148 -6.84 -0.36 18.48
N MET A 149 -7.14 -1.61 18.86
CA MET A 149 -8.41 -1.97 19.53
C MET A 149 -8.73 -1.12 20.77
N ASN A 150 -7.70 -0.69 21.51
CA ASN A 150 -7.84 0.17 22.70
C ASN A 150 -7.98 1.67 22.37
N GLY A 151 -8.02 2.03 21.08
CA GLY A 151 -8.13 3.41 20.59
C GLY A 151 -6.81 4.19 20.59
N GLN A 152 -5.67 3.57 20.94
CA GLN A 152 -4.38 4.24 20.93
C GLN A 152 -3.92 4.54 19.49
N PRO A 153 -3.51 5.78 19.17
CA PRO A 153 -2.86 6.11 17.89
C PRO A 153 -1.46 5.52 17.82
N VAL A 154 -1.11 4.88 16.71
CA VAL A 154 0.22 4.28 16.49
C VAL A 154 0.83 4.61 15.13
N GLY A 155 0.15 5.44 14.32
CA GLY A 155 0.64 5.83 13.01
C GLY A 155 1.86 6.74 13.08
N SER A 156 2.41 7.09 11.91
CA SER A 156 3.60 7.93 11.81
C SER A 156 3.26 9.43 11.71
N PRO A 157 3.81 10.28 12.58
CA PRO A 157 3.76 11.74 12.43
C PRO A 157 4.40 12.24 11.13
N ALA A 158 5.51 11.64 10.68
CA ALA A 158 6.16 12.01 9.43
C ALA A 158 5.27 11.74 8.22
N VAL A 159 4.59 10.58 8.17
CA VAL A 159 3.61 10.25 7.13
C VAL A 159 2.46 11.25 7.15
N ARG A 160 1.95 11.61 8.34
CA ARG A 160 0.91 12.63 8.50
C ARG A 160 1.34 13.98 7.95
N THR A 161 2.48 14.51 8.40
CA THR A 161 3.02 15.80 7.95
C THR A 161 3.34 15.80 6.45
N PHE A 162 3.84 14.70 5.90
CA PHE A 162 4.08 14.56 4.47
C PHE A 162 2.77 14.73 3.67
N ILE A 163 1.69 14.05 4.08
CA ILE A 163 0.39 14.16 3.42
C ILE A 163 -0.17 15.59 3.54
N GLU A 164 -0.06 16.22 4.71
CA GLU A 164 -0.49 17.62 4.92
C GLU A 164 0.26 18.59 4.01
N THR A 165 1.56 18.37 3.79
CA THR A 165 2.43 19.22 2.98
C THR A 165 2.18 19.03 1.49
N HIS A 166 2.22 17.79 1.02
CA HIS A 166 2.23 17.49 -0.41
C HIS A 166 0.85 17.26 -1.01
N GLN A 167 -0.15 16.94 -0.18
CA GLN A 167 -1.54 16.73 -0.57
C GLN A 167 -1.68 15.84 -1.82
N PRO A 168 -1.21 14.56 -1.79
CA PRO A 168 -1.54 13.61 -2.84
C PRO A 168 -3.07 13.45 -2.93
N HIS A 169 -3.58 13.01 -4.08
CA HIS A 169 -5.03 12.89 -4.26
C HIS A 169 -5.58 11.72 -3.44
N LEU A 170 -4.82 10.62 -3.45
CA LEU A 170 -5.10 9.40 -2.72
C LEU A 170 -3.85 8.94 -1.97
N ALA A 171 -4.05 8.37 -0.79
CA ALA A 171 -3.03 7.63 -0.04
C ALA A 171 -3.60 6.27 0.37
N LEU A 172 -2.88 5.20 0.04
CA LEU A 172 -3.22 3.83 0.42
C LEU A 172 -2.26 3.37 1.49
N VAL A 173 -2.81 2.84 2.59
CA VAL A 173 -2.06 2.40 3.76
C VAL A 173 -2.49 1.01 4.24
N GLY A 174 -1.70 0.40 5.13
CA GLY A 174 -1.95 -0.92 5.73
C GLY A 174 -1.56 -0.94 7.21
N HIS A 175 -0.86 -1.99 7.64
CA HIS A 175 -0.21 -2.20 8.94
C HIS A 175 -1.17 -2.39 10.12
N ILE A 176 -2.15 -1.50 10.28
CA ILE A 176 -3.13 -1.55 11.38
C ILE A 176 -4.42 -2.17 10.84
N HIS A 177 -4.61 -3.47 11.09
CA HIS A 177 -5.72 -4.25 10.51
C HIS A 177 -7.09 -3.74 11.01
N GLU A 178 -7.15 -3.29 12.26
CA GLU A 178 -8.33 -2.66 12.87
C GLU A 178 -8.65 -1.30 12.25
N GLY A 179 -7.66 -0.67 11.63
CA GLY A 179 -7.75 0.62 10.98
C GLY A 179 -8.39 0.58 9.59
N ARG A 180 -8.94 -0.56 9.16
CA ARG A 180 -9.64 -0.68 7.87
C ARG A 180 -10.72 0.40 7.73
N GLY A 181 -10.64 1.18 6.66
CA GLY A 181 -11.59 2.25 6.42
C GLY A 181 -11.06 3.35 5.52
N MET A 182 -11.70 4.52 5.65
CA MET A 182 -11.36 5.72 4.91
C MET A 182 -11.34 6.91 5.88
N ASP A 183 -10.36 7.79 5.68
CA ASP A 183 -10.27 9.08 6.35
C ASP A 183 -9.82 10.18 5.38
N ARG A 184 -9.74 11.43 5.85
CA ARG A 184 -9.26 12.57 5.06
C ARG A 184 -8.26 13.42 5.83
N ILE A 185 -7.18 13.78 5.14
CA ILE A 185 -6.18 14.75 5.62
C ILE A 185 -6.12 15.89 4.62
N GLY A 186 -6.77 17.02 4.95
CA GLY A 186 -7.00 18.09 3.98
C GLY A 186 -7.82 17.59 2.79
N ARG A 187 -7.26 17.66 1.58
CA ARG A 187 -7.89 17.17 0.34
C ARG A 187 -7.60 15.69 0.06
N THR A 188 -6.58 15.12 0.67
CA THR A 188 -6.18 13.72 0.46
C THR A 188 -7.20 12.78 1.05
N VAL A 189 -7.66 11.81 0.25
CA VAL A 189 -8.39 10.65 0.76
C VAL A 189 -7.38 9.58 1.14
N VAL A 190 -7.46 9.10 2.38
CA VAL A 190 -6.61 8.01 2.88
C VAL A 190 -7.48 6.77 3.03
N LEU A 191 -7.04 5.63 2.49
CA LEU A 191 -7.73 4.36 2.60
C LEU A 191 -6.82 3.29 3.16
N ASN A 192 -7.34 2.52 4.10
CA ASN A 192 -6.73 1.27 4.57
C ASN A 192 -7.65 0.13 4.15
N ALA A 193 -7.12 -0.80 3.34
CA ALA A 193 -7.88 -1.95 2.85
C ALA A 193 -8.26 -2.92 3.98
N GLY A 194 -7.46 -2.95 5.05
CA GLY A 194 -7.39 -4.06 6.00
C GLY A 194 -6.70 -5.28 5.39
N ALA A 195 -6.63 -6.35 6.18
CA ALA A 195 -6.00 -7.59 5.75
C ALA A 195 -6.75 -8.25 4.58
N LEU A 196 -6.00 -8.70 3.58
CA LEU A 196 -6.57 -9.37 2.41
C LEU A 196 -7.38 -10.62 2.80
N ARG A 197 -6.95 -11.35 3.85
CA ARG A 197 -7.65 -12.53 4.36
C ARG A 197 -9.10 -12.23 4.79
N ASP A 198 -9.36 -11.00 5.24
CA ASP A 198 -10.68 -10.50 5.64
C ASP A 198 -11.46 -9.89 4.45
N GLY A 199 -10.88 -10.02 3.26
CA GLY A 199 -11.44 -9.64 1.97
C GLY A 199 -11.25 -8.20 1.57
N GLY A 200 -10.49 -7.42 2.33
CA GLY A 200 -10.21 -6.02 2.04
C GLY A 200 -9.37 -5.80 0.79
N TYR A 201 -9.81 -4.89 -0.09
CA TYR A 201 -9.00 -4.36 -1.19
C TYR A 201 -9.57 -3.01 -1.64
N VAL A 202 -8.78 -2.21 -2.34
CA VAL A 202 -9.19 -0.92 -2.92
C VAL A 202 -9.11 -1.02 -4.44
N VAL A 203 -10.14 -0.55 -5.14
CA VAL A 203 -10.10 -0.36 -6.58
C VAL A 203 -9.88 1.12 -6.85
N VAL A 204 -8.82 1.45 -7.59
CA VAL A 204 -8.50 2.80 -8.02
C VAL A 204 -8.76 2.91 -9.51
N GLU A 205 -9.51 3.93 -9.91
CA GLU A 205 -9.79 4.24 -11.31
C GLU A 205 -9.26 5.64 -11.62
N ASP A 206 -8.43 5.73 -12.67
CA ASP A 206 -7.92 6.97 -13.23
C ASP A 206 -8.41 7.11 -14.68
N ASP A 207 -9.38 8.00 -14.90
CA ASP A 207 -10.00 8.24 -16.22
C ASP A 207 -10.16 9.74 -16.51
N ASP A 208 -10.81 10.09 -17.61
CA ASP A 208 -11.02 11.50 -17.99
C ASP A 208 -11.82 12.29 -16.94
N ARG A 209 -12.57 11.62 -16.06
CA ARG A 209 -13.40 12.23 -15.02
C ARG A 209 -12.63 12.50 -13.73
N GLY A 210 -11.58 11.74 -13.44
CA GLY A 210 -10.81 11.93 -12.21
C GLY A 210 -10.04 10.71 -11.75
N LEU A 211 -9.37 10.88 -10.61
CA LEU A 211 -8.83 9.78 -9.83
C LEU A 211 -9.82 9.45 -8.71
N THR A 212 -10.32 8.22 -8.68
CA THR A 212 -11.26 7.75 -7.67
C THR A 212 -10.75 6.47 -7.02
N ALA A 213 -11.19 6.21 -5.78
CA ALA A 213 -10.89 4.99 -5.06
C ALA A 213 -12.12 4.49 -4.33
N GLU A 214 -12.34 3.18 -4.38
CA GLU A 214 -13.43 2.50 -3.69
C GLU A 214 -12.86 1.38 -2.82
N LEU A 215 -13.08 1.48 -1.50
CA LEU A 215 -12.79 0.39 -0.56
C LEU A 215 -13.85 -0.70 -0.74
N ARG A 216 -13.42 -1.89 -1.15
CA ARG A 216 -14.28 -3.05 -1.39
C ARG A 216 -13.98 -4.17 -0.40
N ASN A 217 -14.85 -5.17 -0.41
CA ASN A 217 -14.61 -6.46 0.22
C ASN A 217 -14.91 -7.57 -0.79
N PHE A 218 -14.50 -8.81 -0.51
CA PHE A 218 -15.01 -9.97 -1.22
C PHE A 218 -16.54 -9.91 -1.23
N ARG A 219 -17.14 -10.11 -2.41
CA ARG A 219 -18.58 -10.31 -2.49
C ARG A 219 -18.91 -11.50 -1.61
N ARG A 220 -19.87 -11.36 -0.68
CA ARG A 220 -20.46 -12.54 -0.04
C ARG A 220 -20.92 -13.46 -1.18
N ALA A 221 -20.58 -14.74 -1.12
CA ALA A 221 -21.27 -15.70 -1.96
C ALA A 221 -22.77 -15.50 -1.69
N ALA A 222 -23.55 -15.34 -2.75
CA ALA A 222 -25.00 -15.38 -2.59
C ALA A 222 -25.31 -16.80 -2.08
N ASP A 223 -25.85 -16.89 -0.87
CA ASP A 223 -26.43 -18.13 -0.33
C ASP A 223 -27.63 -18.58 -1.18
#